data_AF-A0A919PQV4-F1
#
_entry.id   AF-A0A919PQV4-F1
#
_cell.length_a   1.000
_cell.length_b   1.000
_cell.length_c   1.000
_cell.angle_alpha   90.00
_cell.angle_beta   90.00
_cell.angle_gamma   90.00
#
_symmetry.space_group_name_H-M   'P 1'
#
loop_
_entity.id
_entity.type
_entity.pdbx_description
1 polymer ?
#
loop_
_entity_poly.entity_id
_entity_poly.type
_entity_poly.pdbx_seq_one_letter_code
_entity_poly.pdbx_strand_id
1 'polypeptide(L)'
;MRGTAPTGTVKSMGASPATAEADLEPAVDDLVLLDTAEQVWGPDLLAYLLGAGLDAPLAGWSAEVALRDPGVRTRLDCALEVQRLFDLGSVARAWARDLHPALGFRSPASVIRTGEEDERRMVLELAERDSLKPR
;
A
#
# COMPACT_ATOMS: atom_id res chain seq x y z
N MET A 1 69.34 14.94 13.79
CA MET A 1 67.96 14.51 14.13
C MET A 1 67.04 15.72 14.05
N ARG A 2 66.10 15.72 13.09
CA ARG A 2 64.77 16.35 13.12
C ARG A 2 64.20 16.26 11.70
N GLY A 3 63.52 15.16 11.43
CA GLY A 3 62.69 15.01 10.24
C GLY A 3 61.36 15.73 10.46
N THR A 4 60.94 16.51 9.48
CA THR A 4 59.62 17.17 9.45
C THR A 4 58.64 16.26 8.71
N ALA A 5 57.56 15.90 9.38
CA ALA A 5 56.47 15.08 8.87
C ALA A 5 55.50 15.88 7.98
N PRO A 6 54.78 15.24 7.04
CA PRO A 6 53.86 15.91 6.12
C PRO A 6 52.48 16.20 6.76
N THR A 7 51.95 17.38 6.46
CA THR A 7 50.61 17.85 6.81
C THR A 7 49.54 17.02 6.10
N GLY A 8 48.85 16.17 6.87
CA GLY A 8 47.57 15.60 6.47
C GLY A 8 46.46 16.62 6.66
N THR A 9 45.72 16.94 5.60
CA THR A 9 44.39 17.57 5.69
C THR A 9 43.54 16.98 4.59
N VAL A 10 42.80 15.94 4.94
CA VAL A 10 41.79 15.34 4.07
C VAL A 10 40.55 16.22 4.15
N LYS A 11 40.27 16.98 3.09
CA LYS A 11 39.05 17.78 2.98
C LYS A 11 37.89 16.83 2.67
N SER A 12 37.19 16.39 3.71
CA SER A 12 35.95 15.62 3.58
C SER A 12 34.85 16.54 3.03
N MET A 13 34.63 16.51 1.71
CA MET A 13 33.44 17.06 1.09
C MET A 13 32.35 15.98 1.13
N GLY A 14 31.67 15.88 2.27
CA GLY A 14 30.35 15.27 2.34
C GLY A 14 29.35 16.18 1.65
N ALA A 15 29.28 16.11 0.32
CA ALA A 15 28.13 16.63 -0.40
C ALA A 15 26.99 15.63 -0.17
N SER A 16 26.06 16.01 0.70
CA SER A 16 24.79 15.31 0.87
C SER A 16 24.12 15.15 -0.50
N PRO A 17 23.71 13.96 -0.92
CA PRO A 17 22.76 13.88 -2.01
C PRO A 17 21.45 14.43 -1.45
N ALA A 18 21.10 15.64 -1.89
CA ALA A 18 19.72 16.09 -1.82
C ALA A 18 18.88 14.98 -2.46
N THR A 19 18.07 14.30 -1.66
CA THR A 19 17.06 13.38 -2.13
C THR A 19 16.18 14.19 -3.07
N ALA A 20 16.40 14.04 -4.37
CA ALA A 20 15.41 14.42 -5.34
C ALA A 20 14.18 13.61 -4.94
N GLU A 21 13.16 14.29 -4.40
CA GLU A 21 11.82 13.74 -4.34
C GLU A 21 11.43 13.53 -5.79
N ALA A 22 11.76 12.34 -6.28
CA ALA A 22 11.43 11.92 -7.60
C ALA A 22 9.90 11.89 -7.61
N ASP A 23 9.34 12.81 -8.36
CA ASP A 23 7.95 12.81 -8.81
C ASP A 23 7.81 11.55 -9.70
N LEU A 24 7.76 10.38 -9.03
CA LEU A 24 7.78 9.07 -9.67
C LEU A 24 6.39 8.86 -10.23
N GLU A 25 6.24 9.11 -11.53
CA GLU A 25 5.10 8.61 -12.29
C GLU A 25 4.88 7.11 -11.97
N PRO A 26 3.63 6.67 -11.78
CA PRO A 26 3.35 5.26 -11.50
C PRO A 26 3.92 4.38 -12.62
N ALA A 27 4.45 3.21 -12.25
CA ALA A 27 4.93 2.27 -13.26
C ALA A 27 3.75 1.79 -14.11
N VAL A 28 4.00 1.42 -15.37
CA VAL A 28 2.95 0.82 -16.24
C VAL A 28 2.34 -0.42 -15.58
N ASP A 29 3.14 -1.18 -14.84
CA ASP A 29 2.68 -2.33 -14.07
C ASP A 29 1.68 -1.93 -12.98
N ASP A 30 1.91 -0.82 -12.26
CA ASP A 30 1.00 -0.32 -11.22
C ASP A 30 -0.40 -0.01 -11.79
N LEU A 31 -0.46 0.54 -13.00
CA LEU A 31 -1.73 0.86 -13.67
C LEU A 31 -2.48 -0.41 -14.13
N VAL A 32 -1.77 -1.41 -14.63
CA VAL A 32 -2.37 -2.71 -15.00
C VAL A 32 -2.90 -3.44 -13.76
N LEU A 33 -2.16 -3.35 -12.65
CA LEU A 33 -2.58 -3.90 -11.36
C LEU A 33 -3.82 -3.17 -10.81
N LEU A 34 -3.88 -1.84 -10.96
CA LEU A 34 -5.04 -1.04 -10.62
C LEU A 34 -6.29 -1.45 -11.41
N ASP A 35 -6.19 -1.58 -12.73
CA ASP A 35 -7.28 -2.05 -13.61
C ASP A 35 -7.77 -3.45 -13.22
N THR A 36 -6.84 -4.33 -12.84
CA THR A 36 -7.15 -5.70 -12.38
C THR A 36 -7.91 -5.68 -11.05
N ALA A 37 -7.47 -4.83 -10.11
CA ALA A 37 -8.12 -4.65 -8.82
C ALA A 37 -9.53 -4.04 -8.99
N GLU A 38 -9.70 -3.07 -9.90
CA GLU A 38 -10.97 -2.39 -10.09
C GLU A 38 -12.08 -3.34 -10.54
N GLN A 39 -11.76 -4.32 -11.39
CA GLN A 39 -12.74 -5.33 -11.83
C GLN A 39 -13.35 -6.11 -10.67
N VAL A 40 -12.58 -6.39 -9.62
CA VAL A 40 -13.06 -7.14 -8.44
C VAL A 40 -13.62 -6.23 -7.36
N TRP A 41 -12.93 -5.14 -7.02
CA TRP A 41 -13.30 -4.28 -5.91
C TRP A 41 -14.34 -3.25 -6.31
N GLY A 42 -14.36 -2.84 -7.57
CA GLY A 42 -15.18 -1.74 -8.09
C GLY A 42 -14.57 -0.40 -7.70
N PRO A 43 -14.92 0.69 -8.44
CA PRO A 43 -14.24 1.97 -8.32
C PRO A 43 -14.31 2.56 -6.90
N ASP A 44 -15.50 2.56 -6.29
CA ASP A 44 -15.71 3.20 -4.98
C ASP A 44 -14.98 2.47 -3.84
N LEU A 45 -15.04 1.13 -3.82
CA LEU A 45 -14.36 0.37 -2.78
C LEU A 45 -12.85 0.36 -3.01
N LEU A 46 -12.39 0.29 -4.25
CA LEU A 46 -10.96 0.39 -4.53
C LEU A 46 -10.42 1.74 -4.10
N ALA A 47 -11.07 2.85 -4.45
CA ALA A 47 -10.69 4.18 -3.98
C ALA A 47 -10.64 4.26 -2.45
N TYR A 48 -11.64 3.69 -1.77
CA TYR A 48 -11.67 3.61 -0.31
C TYR A 48 -10.48 2.83 0.26
N LEU A 49 -10.17 1.64 -0.29
CA LEU A 49 -9.05 0.79 0.10
C LEU A 49 -7.71 1.50 -0.10
N LEU A 50 -7.58 2.27 -1.18
CA LEU A 50 -6.38 3.05 -1.51
C LEU A 50 -6.26 4.35 -0.71
N GLY A 51 -7.16 4.61 0.24
CA GLY A 51 -7.05 5.73 1.17
C GLY A 51 -7.74 7.02 0.72
N ALA A 52 -8.62 6.97 -0.29
CA ALA A 52 -9.37 8.16 -0.71
C ALA A 52 -10.12 8.80 0.47
N GLY A 53 -9.85 10.09 0.73
CA GLY A 53 -10.43 10.81 1.87
C GLY A 53 -9.72 10.63 3.21
N LEU A 54 -8.54 9.99 3.29
CA LEU A 54 -7.71 9.99 4.51
C LEU A 54 -6.99 11.33 4.68
N ASP A 55 -6.13 11.67 3.72
CA ASP A 55 -5.21 12.81 3.84
C ASP A 55 -5.55 13.96 2.88
N ALA A 56 -6.44 13.72 1.92
CA ALA A 56 -6.87 14.70 0.93
C ALA A 56 -8.39 14.65 0.71
N PRO A 57 -9.03 15.78 0.36
CA PRO A 57 -10.43 15.80 -0.04
C PRO A 57 -10.71 14.80 -1.16
N LEU A 58 -11.85 14.11 -1.09
CA LEU A 58 -12.28 13.16 -2.13
C LEU A 58 -12.45 13.85 -3.50
N ALA A 59 -12.84 15.13 -3.49
CA ALA A 59 -12.94 15.95 -4.68
C ALA A 59 -11.53 16.20 -5.24
N GLY A 60 -11.20 15.49 -6.33
CA GLY A 60 -9.88 15.53 -6.97
C GLY A 60 -8.97 14.36 -6.65
N TRP A 61 -9.45 13.35 -5.91
CA TRP A 61 -8.69 12.11 -5.72
C TRP A 61 -8.58 11.35 -7.05
N SER A 62 -7.37 10.91 -7.38
CA SER A 62 -7.07 10.07 -8.55
C SER A 62 -6.15 8.94 -8.12
N ALA A 63 -6.50 7.71 -8.48
CA ALA A 63 -5.69 6.53 -8.19
C ALA A 63 -4.31 6.62 -8.84
N GLU A 64 -4.23 7.10 -10.09
CA GLU A 64 -2.96 7.24 -10.82
C GLU A 64 -1.98 8.19 -10.11
N VAL A 65 -2.50 9.30 -9.58
CA VAL A 65 -1.71 10.26 -8.79
C VAL A 65 -1.39 9.70 -7.41
N ALA A 66 -2.36 9.02 -6.78
CA ALA A 66 -2.18 8.42 -5.45
C ALA A 66 -1.13 7.31 -5.46
N LEU A 67 -1.01 6.55 -6.56
CA LEU A 67 -0.01 5.49 -6.70
C LEU A 67 1.43 5.97 -6.63
N ARG A 68 1.70 7.28 -6.71
CA ARG A 68 3.05 7.82 -6.43
C ARG A 68 3.47 7.57 -4.98
N ASP A 69 2.52 7.53 -4.05
CA ASP A 69 2.72 7.22 -2.63
C ASP A 69 2.99 5.70 -2.42
N PRO A 70 4.14 5.31 -1.84
CA PRO A 70 4.43 3.92 -1.47
C PRO A 70 3.38 3.26 -0.57
N GLY A 71 2.72 4.04 0.30
CA GLY A 71 1.64 3.54 1.16
C GLY A 71 0.43 3.10 0.34
N VAL A 72 0.06 3.86 -0.70
CA VAL A 72 -1.01 3.50 -1.62
C VAL A 72 -0.67 2.23 -2.42
N ARG A 73 0.57 2.10 -2.89
CA ARG A 73 1.03 0.85 -3.55
C ARG A 73 0.92 -0.36 -2.63
N THR A 74 1.35 -0.22 -1.38
CA THR A 74 1.25 -1.30 -0.37
C THR A 74 -0.21 -1.72 -0.12
N ARG A 75 -1.14 -0.77 -0.11
CA ARG A 75 -2.59 -1.04 -0.01
C ARG A 75 -3.12 -1.75 -1.25
N LEU A 76 -2.68 -1.34 -2.45
CA LEU A 76 -3.04 -2.00 -3.71
C LEU A 76 -2.55 -3.47 -3.72
N ASP A 77 -1.29 -3.70 -3.35
CA ASP A 77 -0.72 -5.05 -3.26
C ASP A 77 -1.49 -5.91 -2.27
N CYS A 78 -1.81 -5.39 -1.10
CA CYS A 78 -2.64 -6.09 -0.11
C CYS A 78 -4.03 -6.44 -0.67
N ALA A 79 -4.70 -5.51 -1.35
CA ALA A 79 -6.00 -5.77 -1.96
C ALA A 79 -5.94 -6.87 -3.04
N LEU A 80 -4.86 -6.90 -3.83
CA LEU A 80 -4.64 -7.94 -4.84
C LEU A 80 -4.31 -9.30 -4.22
N GLU A 81 -3.52 -9.34 -3.14
CA GLU A 81 -3.26 -10.56 -2.38
C GLU A 81 -4.55 -11.12 -1.80
N VAL A 82 -5.37 -10.30 -1.12
CA VAL A 82 -6.68 -10.70 -0.62
C VAL A 82 -7.56 -11.23 -1.75
N GLN A 83 -7.63 -10.54 -2.89
CA GLN A 83 -8.41 -10.98 -4.05
C GLN A 83 -8.01 -12.38 -4.51
N ARG A 84 -6.72 -12.71 -4.54
CA ARG A 84 -6.21 -14.04 -4.98
C ARG A 84 -6.58 -15.17 -4.03
N LEU A 85 -6.88 -14.87 -2.77
CA LEU A 85 -7.23 -15.88 -1.77
C LEU A 85 -8.66 -16.39 -1.93
N PHE A 86 -9.54 -15.64 -2.61
CA PHE A 86 -10.93 -16.04 -2.82
C PHE A 86 -11.20 -16.45 -4.27
N ASP A 87 -11.94 -17.55 -4.45
CA ASP A 87 -12.30 -18.06 -5.79
C ASP A 87 -13.14 -17.09 -6.61
N LEU A 88 -13.93 -16.24 -5.93
CA LEU A 88 -14.88 -15.32 -6.56
C LEU A 88 -14.66 -13.90 -6.05
N GLY A 89 -14.45 -12.95 -6.97
CA GLY A 89 -14.27 -11.54 -6.62
C GLY A 89 -15.45 -10.94 -5.85
N SER A 90 -16.68 -11.34 -6.19
CA SER A 90 -17.89 -10.90 -5.45
C SER A 90 -17.84 -11.29 -3.97
N VAL A 91 -17.21 -12.42 -3.65
CA VAL A 91 -17.15 -12.91 -2.29
C VAL A 91 -16.01 -12.31 -1.48
N ALA A 92 -14.87 -12.03 -2.11
CA ALA A 92 -13.82 -11.20 -1.53
C ALA A 92 -14.37 -9.81 -1.18
N ARG A 93 -15.14 -9.23 -2.12
CA ARG A 93 -15.78 -7.92 -1.97
C ARG A 93 -16.79 -7.86 -0.82
N ALA A 94 -17.58 -8.92 -0.63
CA ALA A 94 -18.49 -9.02 0.52
C ALA A 94 -17.70 -9.15 1.83
N TRP A 95 -16.77 -10.10 1.88
CA TRP A 95 -15.92 -10.35 3.06
C TRP A 95 -15.18 -9.09 3.53
N ALA A 96 -14.68 -8.27 2.59
CA ALA A 96 -13.94 -7.06 2.92
C ALA A 96 -14.82 -5.96 3.57
N ARG A 97 -16.14 -5.99 3.36
CA ARG A 97 -17.08 -5.01 3.94
C ARG A 97 -17.68 -5.44 5.27
N ASP A 98 -17.72 -6.75 5.52
CA ASP A 98 -18.30 -7.29 6.75
C ASP A 98 -17.44 -6.93 7.97
N LEU A 99 -18.07 -6.83 9.14
CA LEU A 99 -17.36 -6.60 10.40
C LEU A 99 -16.83 -7.90 10.95
N HIS A 100 -15.55 -7.90 11.34
CA HIS A 100 -14.89 -9.10 11.85
C HIS A 100 -14.52 -8.95 13.32
N PRO A 101 -14.94 -9.86 14.22
CA PRO A 101 -14.57 -9.83 15.63
C PRO A 101 -13.05 -9.86 15.85
N ALA A 102 -12.31 -10.57 14.99
CA ALA A 102 -10.85 -10.65 15.04
C ALA A 102 -10.17 -9.28 14.80
N LEU A 103 -10.84 -8.34 14.13
CA LEU A 103 -10.35 -7.00 13.85
C LEU A 103 -10.93 -5.96 14.82
N GLY A 104 -11.50 -6.39 15.95
CA GLY A 104 -12.19 -5.51 16.90
C GLY A 104 -13.51 -4.96 16.33
N PHE A 105 -14.25 -5.79 15.59
CA PHE A 105 -15.49 -5.40 14.88
C PHE A 105 -15.29 -4.28 13.85
N ARG A 106 -14.07 -4.17 13.29
CA ARG A 106 -13.79 -3.37 12.09
C ARG A 106 -13.92 -4.22 10.83
N SER A 107 -14.10 -3.56 9.68
CA SER A 107 -14.10 -4.25 8.38
C SER A 107 -12.67 -4.42 7.87
N PRO A 108 -12.34 -5.51 7.16
CA PRO A 108 -11.04 -5.68 6.54
C PRO A 108 -10.71 -4.52 5.61
N ALA A 109 -11.68 -3.96 4.89
CA ALA A 109 -11.46 -2.78 4.05
C ALA A 109 -10.97 -1.58 4.86
N SER A 110 -11.53 -1.32 6.04
CA SER A 110 -11.07 -0.22 6.90
C SER A 110 -9.67 -0.45 7.46
N VAL A 111 -9.27 -1.71 7.64
CA VAL A 111 -7.95 -2.10 8.15
C VAL A 111 -6.89 -2.12 7.03
N ILE A 112 -7.25 -2.50 5.80
CA ILE A 112 -6.38 -2.33 4.63
C ILE A 112 -6.12 -0.84 4.39
N ARG A 113 -7.16 -0.01 4.52
CA ARG A 113 -7.11 1.43 4.27
C ARG A 113 -6.07 2.16 5.13
N THR A 114 -5.85 1.78 6.39
CA THR A 114 -4.83 2.42 7.24
C THR A 114 -3.43 2.16 6.68
N GLY A 115 -3.18 0.94 6.21
CA GLY A 115 -1.91 0.54 5.58
C GLY A 115 -0.79 0.21 6.58
N GLU A 116 -1.11 0.05 7.86
CA GLU A 116 -0.16 -0.35 8.90
C GLU A 116 0.30 -1.80 8.68
N GLU A 117 1.60 -2.07 8.85
CA GLU A 117 2.18 -3.38 8.50
C GLU A 117 1.55 -4.55 9.29
N ASP A 118 1.39 -4.39 10.60
CA ASP A 118 0.80 -5.42 11.45
C ASP A 118 -0.69 -5.65 11.14
N GLU A 119 -1.40 -4.57 10.78
CA GLU A 119 -2.79 -4.64 10.36
C GLU A 119 -2.95 -5.35 9.01
N ARG A 120 -2.05 -5.07 8.05
CA ARG A 120 -1.97 -5.79 6.78
C ARG A 120 -1.74 -7.29 7.01
N ARG A 121 -0.78 -7.67 7.86
CA ARG A 121 -0.50 -9.08 8.17
C ARG A 121 -1.75 -9.77 8.73
N MET A 122 -2.41 -9.14 9.70
CA MET A 122 -3.62 -9.67 10.31
C MET A 122 -4.77 -9.86 9.31
N VAL A 123 -4.95 -8.93 8.37
CA VAL A 123 -5.96 -9.03 7.31
C VAL A 123 -5.67 -10.21 6.38
N LEU A 124 -4.42 -10.43 6.00
CA LEU A 124 -4.05 -11.53 5.11
C LEU A 124 -4.23 -12.89 5.78
N GLU A 125 -3.78 -13.04 7.03
CA GLU A 125 -4.03 -14.26 7.82
C GLU A 125 -5.53 -14.54 7.99
N LEU A 126 -6.31 -13.49 8.19
CA LEU A 126 -7.77 -13.58 8.29
C LEU A 126 -8.40 -14.02 6.95
N ALA A 127 -7.96 -13.44 5.83
CA ALA A 127 -8.44 -13.77 4.50
C ALA A 127 -8.12 -15.23 4.13
N GLU A 128 -6.89 -15.69 4.39
CA GLU A 128 -6.47 -17.08 4.15
C GLU A 128 -7.34 -18.07 4.93
N ARG A 129 -7.58 -17.79 6.21
CA ARG A 129 -8.43 -18.64 7.05
C ARG A 129 -9.87 -18.69 6.56
N ASP A 130 -10.42 -17.53 6.18
CA ASP A 130 -11.84 -17.41 5.84
C ASP A 130 -12.15 -17.81 4.40
N SER A 131 -11.18 -17.77 3.49
CA SER A 131 -11.37 -18.24 2.12
C SER A 131 -11.55 -19.75 2.01
N LEU A 132 -11.01 -20.50 2.98
CA LEU A 132 -11.14 -21.97 3.07
C LEU A 132 -12.48 -22.44 3.64
N LYS A 133 -13.34 -21.53 4.11
CA LYS A 133 -14.63 -21.90 4.73
C LYS A 133 -15.67 -22.25 3.66
N PRO A 134 -16.38 -23.38 3.78
CA PRO A 134 -17.53 -23.68 2.93
C PRO A 134 -18.62 -22.62 3.17
N ARG A 135 -19.20 -22.10 2.08
CA ARG A 135 -20.20 -21.04 2.09
C ARG A 135 -21.62 -21.57 2.05
#